data_AF-A0A6B3G2T0-F1
#
_entry.id   AF-A0A6B3G2T0-F1
#
_cell.length_a   1.000
_cell.length_b   1.000
_cell.length_c   1.000
_cell.angle_alpha   90.00
_cell.angle_beta   90.00
_cell.angle_gamma   90.00
#
_symmetry.space_group_name_H-M   'P 1'
#
loop_
_entity.id
_entity.type
_entity.pdbx_description
1 polymer ?
#
loop_
_entity_poly.entity_id
_entity_poly.type
_entity_poly.pdbx_seq_one_letter_code
_entity_poly.pdbx_strand_id
1 'polypeptide(L)'
;GYCLNGQKAWISNAGAARSYVVFAKTDPALRAAGVTAFLVSSDAAGLSVGEPMRKMGQRAIVCREVFLADVFVPDEDRLGGEGEGFVGLMRTFDISRIVLGAAAVGAARAAYEYARDYARTRVQFGRPVIEHQAVAFRLADMASRIEAARLVVLRAARAVDAGEDVTALA
;
A
#
# COMPACT_ATOMS: atom_id res chain seq x y z
N GLY A 1 -21.87 14.35 -16.49
CA GLY A 1 -21.92 13.58 -15.24
C GLY A 1 -21.88 12.10 -15.57
N TYR A 2 -21.43 11.27 -14.63
CA TYR A 2 -21.21 9.84 -14.79
C TYR A 2 -22.13 9.05 -13.86
N CYS A 3 -22.46 7.81 -14.26
CA CYS A 3 -23.16 6.86 -13.41
C CYS A 3 -22.25 5.64 -13.22
N LEU A 4 -21.83 5.39 -11.98
CA LEU A 4 -20.91 4.30 -11.64
C LEU A 4 -21.66 3.09 -11.13
N ASN A 5 -21.38 1.95 -11.77
CA ASN A 5 -21.89 0.64 -11.39
C ASN A 5 -20.75 -0.36 -11.24
N GLY A 6 -20.78 -1.15 -10.16
CA GLY A 6 -19.86 -2.26 -9.96
C GLY A 6 -19.45 -2.49 -8.52
N GLN A 7 -18.36 -3.25 -8.36
CA GLN A 7 -17.84 -3.68 -7.07
C GLN A 7 -16.33 -3.51 -7.04
N LYS A 8 -15.82 -3.10 -5.89
CA LYS A 8 -14.39 -3.00 -5.60
C LYS A 8 -14.09 -3.79 -4.34
N ALA A 9 -13.11 -4.69 -4.43
CA ALA A 9 -12.63 -5.49 -3.31
C ALA A 9 -11.32 -4.92 -2.76
N TRP A 10 -10.98 -5.30 -1.54
CA TRP A 10 -9.73 -4.96 -0.85
C TRP A 10 -9.54 -3.46 -0.58
N ILE A 11 -10.63 -2.74 -0.31
CA ILE A 11 -10.57 -1.30 -0.11
C ILE A 11 -10.23 -0.99 1.34
N SER A 12 -8.98 -0.58 1.54
CA SER A 12 -8.48 -0.13 2.83
C SER A 12 -9.25 1.11 3.29
N ASN A 13 -9.58 1.15 4.57
CA ASN A 13 -10.38 2.18 5.23
C ASN A 13 -11.84 2.31 4.75
N ALA A 14 -12.33 1.39 3.92
CA ALA A 14 -13.75 1.38 3.56
C ALA A 14 -14.66 1.28 4.80
N GLY A 15 -15.71 2.08 4.81
CA GLY A 15 -16.61 2.29 5.95
C GLY A 15 -16.12 3.33 6.97
N ALA A 16 -14.86 3.78 6.92
CA ALA A 16 -14.32 4.86 7.75
C ALA A 16 -13.86 6.07 6.92
N ALA A 17 -13.54 5.87 5.64
CA ALA A 17 -13.18 6.94 4.71
C ALA A 17 -14.37 7.86 4.43
N ARG A 18 -14.11 9.18 4.33
CA ARG A 18 -15.10 10.20 3.92
C ARG A 18 -15.29 10.29 2.41
N SER A 19 -14.30 9.83 1.66
CA SER A 19 -14.32 9.87 0.20
C SER A 19 -13.50 8.70 -0.35
N TYR A 20 -13.82 8.29 -1.57
CA TYR A 20 -13.17 7.22 -2.29
C TYR A 20 -12.68 7.73 -3.65
N VAL A 21 -11.44 7.41 -4.00
CA VAL A 21 -10.98 7.56 -5.39
C VAL A 21 -11.31 6.26 -6.11
N VAL A 22 -12.32 6.31 -6.98
CA VAL A 22 -12.82 5.16 -7.73
C VAL A 22 -12.30 5.22 -9.16
N PHE A 23 -11.55 4.20 -9.55
CA PHE A 23 -11.13 4.00 -10.94
C PHE A 23 -12.15 3.10 -11.65
N ALA A 24 -12.84 3.63 -12.65
CA ALA A 24 -13.85 2.90 -13.43
C ALA A 24 -13.58 3.05 -14.93
N LYS A 25 -14.06 2.09 -15.73
CA LYS A 25 -13.94 2.17 -17.19
C LYS A 25 -15.10 3.00 -17.74
N THR A 26 -14.80 4.09 -18.45
CA THR A 26 -15.80 4.83 -19.24
C THR A 26 -15.97 4.21 -20.62
N ASP A 27 -14.88 3.67 -21.19
CA ASP A 27 -14.91 2.85 -22.39
C ASP A 27 -14.21 1.49 -22.13
N PRO A 28 -14.98 0.38 -22.01
CA PRO A 28 -14.40 -0.94 -21.82
C PRO A 28 -13.50 -1.44 -22.96
N ALA A 29 -13.72 -1.01 -24.19
CA ALA A 29 -12.97 -1.46 -25.37
C ALA A 29 -11.53 -0.94 -25.37
N LEU A 30 -11.30 0.25 -24.79
CA LEU A 30 -9.99 0.90 -24.70
C LEU A 30 -9.09 0.33 -23.58
N ARG A 31 -9.56 -0.68 -22.83
CA ARG A 31 -8.83 -1.34 -21.74
C ARG A 31 -8.29 -0.34 -20.72
N ALA A 32 -6.96 -0.15 -20.62
CA ALA A 32 -6.33 0.76 -19.67
C ALA A 32 -6.56 2.23 -20.04
N ALA A 33 -6.60 2.54 -21.34
CA ALA A 33 -6.85 3.90 -21.84
C ALA A 33 -8.32 4.33 -21.70
N GLY A 34 -9.22 3.40 -21.35
CA GLY A 34 -10.61 3.70 -21.03
C GLY A 34 -10.89 3.87 -19.53
N VAL A 35 -9.86 3.87 -18.68
CA VAL A 35 -10.02 4.02 -17.22
C VAL A 35 -9.99 5.49 -16.84
N THR A 36 -10.97 5.91 -16.07
CA THR A 36 -11.12 7.26 -15.53
C THR A 36 -11.20 7.20 -14.00
N ALA A 37 -10.68 8.23 -13.33
CA ALA A 37 -10.69 8.34 -11.88
C ALA A 37 -11.78 9.32 -11.43
N PHE A 38 -12.50 8.95 -10.37
CA PHE A 38 -13.62 9.71 -9.82
C PHE A 38 -13.46 9.87 -8.31
N LEU A 39 -13.72 11.06 -7.80
CA LEU A 39 -13.91 11.30 -6.38
C LEU A 39 -15.36 10.99 -6.03
N VAL A 40 -15.59 10.09 -5.08
CA VAL A 40 -16.94 9.69 -4.65
C VAL A 40 -17.06 9.88 -3.16
N SER A 41 -18.02 10.69 -2.72
CA SER A 41 -18.29 10.89 -1.29
C SER A 41 -18.80 9.59 -0.64
N SER A 42 -18.48 9.37 0.64
CA SER A 42 -18.89 8.17 1.35
C SER A 42 -20.40 8.06 1.61
N ASP A 43 -21.11 9.18 1.52
CA ASP A 43 -22.56 9.28 1.66
C ASP A 43 -23.30 9.33 0.31
N ALA A 44 -22.59 9.13 -0.80
CA ALA A 44 -23.19 9.12 -2.13
C ALA A 44 -24.28 8.04 -2.22
N ALA A 45 -25.46 8.44 -2.72
CA ALA A 45 -26.57 7.51 -2.93
C ALA A 45 -26.14 6.37 -3.86
N GLY A 46 -26.44 5.12 -3.46
CA GLY A 46 -26.05 3.92 -4.20
C GLY A 46 -24.68 3.34 -3.81
N LEU A 47 -23.88 4.05 -3.02
CA LEU A 47 -22.65 3.51 -2.44
C LEU A 47 -22.97 2.74 -1.15
N SER A 48 -22.45 1.52 -1.05
CA SER A 48 -22.51 0.73 0.20
C SER A 48 -21.22 -0.05 0.40
N VAL A 49 -20.98 -0.52 1.63
CA VAL A 49 -19.78 -1.30 1.98
C VAL A 49 -20.17 -2.63 2.61
N GLY A 50 -19.40 -3.66 2.31
CA GLY A 50 -19.57 -4.99 2.91
C GLY A 50 -19.05 -5.08 4.33
N GLU A 51 -19.08 -6.29 4.89
CA GLU A 51 -18.49 -6.58 6.19
C GLU A 51 -16.95 -6.47 6.18
N PRO A 52 -16.30 -6.16 7.33
CA PRO A 52 -14.85 -6.20 7.44
C PRO A 52 -14.27 -7.57 7.06
N MET A 53 -13.37 -7.56 6.08
CA MET A 53 -12.66 -8.76 5.64
C MET A 53 -11.72 -9.29 6.72
N ARG A 54 -11.74 -10.61 6.91
CA ARG A 54 -10.80 -11.33 7.79
C ARG A 54 -9.43 -11.38 7.12
N LYS A 55 -8.40 -10.86 7.80
CA LYS A 55 -7.01 -10.80 7.31
C LYS A 55 -6.06 -11.50 8.29
N MET A 56 -4.97 -12.06 7.75
CA MET A 56 -3.88 -12.66 8.52
C MET A 56 -3.19 -11.62 9.41
N GLY A 57 -2.76 -10.50 8.82
CA GLY A 57 -2.08 -9.38 9.48
C GLY A 57 -2.74 -8.03 9.17
N GLN A 58 -2.07 -6.94 9.58
CA GLN A 58 -2.56 -5.55 9.38
C GLN A 58 -4.04 -5.37 9.80
N ARG A 59 -4.45 -6.05 10.88
CA ARG A 59 -5.86 -6.14 11.30
C ARG A 59 -6.45 -4.80 11.75
N ALA A 60 -5.59 -3.86 12.14
CA ALA A 60 -5.98 -2.49 12.47
C ALA A 60 -6.47 -1.69 11.25
N ILE A 61 -6.03 -2.05 10.04
CA ILE A 61 -6.54 -1.45 8.80
C ILE A 61 -7.82 -2.18 8.44
N VAL A 62 -8.95 -1.51 8.56
CA VAL A 62 -10.25 -2.04 8.11
C VAL A 62 -10.18 -2.18 6.59
N CYS A 63 -10.61 -3.32 6.08
CA CYS A 63 -10.64 -3.58 4.64
C CYS A 63 -12.00 -4.20 4.33
N ARG A 64 -12.73 -3.63 3.38
CA ARG A 64 -14.07 -4.07 3.00
C ARG A 64 -14.20 -4.09 1.48
N GLU A 65 -15.29 -4.68 1.04
CA GLU A 65 -15.80 -4.46 -0.32
C GLU A 65 -16.58 -3.14 -0.35
N VAL A 66 -16.56 -2.48 -1.50
CA VAL A 66 -17.36 -1.30 -1.82
C VAL A 66 -18.22 -1.65 -3.03
N PHE A 67 -19.52 -1.40 -2.92
CA PHE A 67 -20.51 -1.62 -3.96
C PHE A 67 -21.05 -0.27 -4.44
N LEU A 68 -21.19 -0.14 -5.75
CA LEU A 68 -21.68 1.04 -6.44
C LEU A 68 -22.89 0.61 -7.27
N ALA A 69 -24.07 1.08 -6.88
CA ALA A 69 -25.33 0.85 -7.60
C ALA A 69 -25.90 2.20 -8.05
N ASP A 70 -25.76 2.50 -9.33
CA ASP A 70 -26.19 3.75 -9.96
C ASP A 70 -25.69 5.02 -9.24
N VAL A 71 -24.43 5.02 -8.80
CA VAL A 71 -23.83 6.15 -8.10
C VAL A 71 -23.55 7.27 -9.10
N PHE A 72 -24.29 8.37 -8.99
CA PHE A 72 -24.06 9.56 -9.81
C PHE A 72 -22.83 10.34 -9.33
N VAL A 73 -21.99 10.76 -10.28
CA VAL A 73 -20.80 11.58 -10.05
C VAL A 73 -20.81 12.76 -11.01
N PRO A 74 -20.77 14.02 -10.54
CA PRO A 74 -20.72 15.19 -11.41
C PRO A 74 -19.38 15.28 -12.16
N ASP A 75 -19.33 16.04 -13.25
CA ASP A 75 -18.11 16.13 -14.07
C ASP A 75 -16.93 16.79 -13.34
N GLU A 76 -17.21 17.63 -12.34
CA GLU A 76 -16.23 18.30 -11.49
C GLU A 76 -15.51 17.35 -10.51
N ASP A 77 -16.12 16.21 -10.18
CA ASP A 77 -15.55 15.18 -9.33
C ASP A 77 -14.71 14.16 -10.13
N ARG A 78 -14.57 14.36 -11.44
CA ARG A 78 -13.64 13.58 -12.28
C ARG A 78 -12.22 14.10 -12.08
N LEU A 79 -11.32 13.19 -11.72
CA LEU A 79 -9.92 13.50 -11.49
C LEU A 79 -9.11 13.29 -12.79
N GLY A 80 -8.49 14.36 -13.30
CA GLY A 80 -7.75 14.33 -14.56
C GLY A 80 -8.66 14.34 -15.79
N GLY A 81 -8.16 13.92 -16.95
CA GLY A 81 -8.89 13.68 -18.20
C GLY A 81 -9.67 12.34 -18.20
N GLU A 82 -10.67 12.22 -19.07
CA GLU A 82 -11.29 10.92 -19.33
C GLU A 82 -10.24 9.99 -19.99
N GLY A 83 -10.11 8.75 -19.52
CA GLY A 83 -9.10 7.80 -19.97
C GLY A 83 -7.70 7.96 -19.33
N GLU A 84 -7.48 9.03 -18.55
CA GLU A 84 -6.18 9.28 -17.89
C GLU A 84 -6.04 8.58 -16.52
N GLY A 85 -7.11 7.95 -16.03
CA GLY A 85 -7.17 7.37 -14.69
C GLY A 85 -6.14 6.28 -14.46
N PHE A 86 -5.82 5.45 -15.47
CA PHE A 86 -4.82 4.40 -15.32
C PHE A 86 -3.40 4.97 -15.13
N VAL A 87 -3.04 6.01 -15.88
CA VAL A 87 -1.72 6.66 -15.77
C VAL A 87 -1.60 7.36 -14.42
N GLY A 88 -2.65 8.07 -13.98
CA GLY A 88 -2.70 8.67 -12.65
C GLY A 88 -2.57 7.64 -11.53
N LEU A 89 -3.22 6.48 -11.67
CA LEU A 89 -3.08 5.36 -10.74
C LEU A 89 -1.65 4.83 -10.67
N MET A 90 -0.98 4.63 -11.81
CA MET A 90 0.41 4.13 -11.83
C MET A 90 1.36 5.09 -11.11
N ARG A 91 1.24 6.40 -11.37
CA ARG A 91 2.04 7.42 -10.65
C ARG A 91 1.79 7.41 -9.15
N THR A 92 0.55 7.20 -8.74
CA THR A 92 0.20 7.04 -7.31
C THR A 92 0.88 5.81 -6.73
N PHE A 93 0.91 4.71 -7.49
CA PHE A 93 1.56 3.48 -7.05
C PHE A 93 3.07 3.60 -6.94
N ASP A 94 3.74 4.32 -7.84
CA ASP A 94 5.19 4.53 -7.78
C ASP A 94 5.60 5.17 -6.45
N ILE A 95 4.87 6.20 -6.00
CA ILE A 95 5.10 6.83 -4.69
C ILE A 95 4.71 5.87 -3.55
N SER A 96 3.56 5.21 -3.65
CA SER A 96 3.05 4.34 -2.58
C SER A 96 3.99 3.15 -2.30
N ARG A 97 4.66 2.60 -3.32
CA ARG A 97 5.63 1.49 -3.18
C ARG A 97 6.80 1.90 -2.30
N ILE A 98 7.27 3.13 -2.45
CA ILE A 98 8.37 3.69 -1.64
C ILE A 98 7.91 3.83 -0.19
N VAL A 99 6.72 4.38 0.04
CA VAL A 99 6.16 4.56 1.40
C VAL A 99 5.94 3.20 2.09
N LEU A 100 5.40 2.22 1.38
CA LEU A 100 5.22 0.85 1.89
C LEU A 100 6.57 0.17 2.15
N GLY A 101 7.57 0.39 1.28
CA GLY A 101 8.94 -0.07 1.49
C GLY A 101 9.54 0.49 2.78
N ALA A 102 9.35 1.79 3.05
CA ALA A 102 9.79 2.42 4.28
C ALA A 102 9.13 1.81 5.53
N ALA A 103 7.81 1.57 5.48
CA ALA A 103 7.08 0.91 6.56
C ALA A 103 7.59 -0.52 6.82
N ALA A 104 7.84 -1.28 5.75
CA ALA A 104 8.38 -2.63 5.84
C ALA A 104 9.80 -2.67 6.44
N VAL A 105 10.67 -1.74 6.04
CA VAL A 105 12.01 -1.57 6.63
C VAL A 105 11.92 -1.26 8.11
N GLY A 106 11.01 -0.37 8.53
CA GLY A 106 10.79 -0.05 9.94
C GLY A 106 10.37 -1.27 10.75
N ALA A 107 9.40 -2.04 10.26
CA ALA A 107 8.93 -3.26 10.91
C ALA A 107 10.03 -4.33 10.99
N ALA A 108 10.79 -4.53 9.91
CA ALA A 108 11.91 -5.48 9.88
C ALA A 108 13.01 -5.11 10.87
N ARG A 109 13.35 -3.81 10.95
CA ARG A 109 14.31 -3.28 11.92
C ARG A 109 13.86 -3.51 13.36
N ALA A 110 12.61 -3.20 13.69
CA ALA A 110 12.07 -3.41 15.04
C ALA A 110 12.11 -4.90 15.44
N ALA A 111 11.74 -5.80 14.51
CA ALA A 111 11.83 -7.24 14.74
C ALA A 111 13.28 -7.72 14.95
N TYR A 112 14.22 -7.20 14.16
CA TYR A 112 15.65 -7.48 14.33
C TYR A 112 16.19 -7.00 15.67
N GLU A 113 15.91 -5.76 16.06
CA GLU A 113 16.38 -5.18 17.32
C GLU A 113 15.87 -5.98 18.52
N TYR A 114 14.57 -6.33 18.51
CA TYR A 114 13.98 -7.21 19.52
C TYR A 114 14.68 -8.58 19.58
N ALA A 115 14.87 -9.24 18.43
CA ALA A 115 15.50 -10.55 18.36
C ALA A 115 16.98 -10.51 18.81
N ARG A 116 17.72 -9.48 18.41
CA ARG A 116 19.12 -9.25 18.80
C ARG A 116 19.23 -9.07 20.31
N ASP A 117 18.39 -8.25 20.91
CA ASP A 117 18.46 -7.94 22.33
C ASP A 117 18.06 -9.15 23.18
N TYR A 118 17.06 -9.93 22.75
CA TYR A 118 16.74 -11.21 23.37
C TYR A 118 17.89 -12.22 23.25
N ALA A 119 18.55 -12.29 22.08
CA ALA A 119 19.64 -13.24 21.87
C ALA A 119 20.86 -12.97 22.79
N ARG A 120 21.06 -11.72 23.20
CA ARG A 120 22.13 -11.33 24.14
C ARG A 120 21.86 -11.77 25.59
N THR A 121 20.60 -11.85 26.00
CA THR A 121 20.22 -12.10 27.40
C THR A 121 19.78 -13.55 27.64
N ARG A 122 19.22 -14.22 26.63
CA ARG A 122 18.79 -15.62 26.75
C ARG A 122 20.01 -16.54 26.79
N VAL A 123 20.15 -17.33 27.87
CA VAL A 123 21.21 -18.34 28.02
C VAL A 123 20.70 -19.76 27.75
N GLN A 124 21.42 -20.51 26.91
CA GLN A 124 21.24 -21.95 26.69
C GLN A 124 22.58 -22.62 26.41
N PHE A 125 22.75 -23.84 26.92
CA PHE A 125 24.02 -24.58 26.83
C PHE A 125 25.19 -23.78 27.43
N GLY A 126 24.95 -23.12 28.57
CA GLY A 126 25.97 -22.43 29.36
C GLY A 126 26.39 -21.04 28.87
N ARG A 127 25.84 -20.53 27.75
CA ARG A 127 26.18 -19.19 27.22
C ARG A 127 24.99 -18.48 26.58
N PRO A 128 25.04 -17.14 26.43
CA PRO A 128 24.07 -16.39 25.63
C PRO A 128 23.86 -16.99 24.24
N VAL A 129 22.61 -17.04 23.78
CA VAL A 129 22.30 -17.72 22.51
C VAL A 129 22.90 -17.01 21.29
N ILE A 130 23.21 -15.71 21.41
CA ILE A 130 23.93 -14.95 20.39
C ILE A 130 25.35 -15.48 20.13
N GLU A 131 25.98 -16.19 21.08
CA GLU A 131 27.32 -16.76 20.90
C GLU A 131 27.33 -18.06 20.06
N HIS A 132 26.16 -18.64 19.79
CA HIS A 132 26.05 -19.76 18.87
C HIS A 132 25.99 -19.23 17.43
N GLN A 133 26.94 -19.63 16.58
CA GLN A 133 27.08 -19.14 15.20
C GLN A 133 25.78 -19.22 14.38
N ALA A 134 24.99 -20.28 14.56
CA ALA A 134 23.70 -20.45 13.87
C ALA A 134 22.69 -19.33 14.17
N VAL A 135 22.79 -18.68 15.33
CA VAL A 135 21.98 -17.51 15.72
C VAL A 135 22.66 -16.23 15.24
N ALA A 136 23.96 -16.09 15.50
CA ALA A 136 24.74 -14.91 15.11
C ALA A 136 24.68 -14.62 13.61
N PHE A 137 24.87 -15.64 12.76
CA PHE A 137 24.84 -15.49 11.30
C PHE A 137 23.47 -15.08 10.80
N ARG A 138 22.38 -15.62 11.36
CA ARG A 138 21.02 -15.18 10.99
C ARG A 138 20.80 -13.71 11.33
N LEU A 139 21.26 -13.25 12.50
CA LEU A 139 21.16 -11.84 12.89
C LEU A 139 22.02 -10.95 11.98
N ALA A 140 23.21 -11.40 11.57
CA ALA A 140 24.06 -10.67 10.63
C ALA A 140 23.42 -10.56 9.24
N ASP A 141 22.80 -11.64 8.74
CA ASP A 141 22.06 -11.65 7.47
C ASP A 141 20.85 -10.71 7.52
N MET A 142 20.09 -10.75 8.62
CA MET A 142 18.96 -9.84 8.84
C MET A 142 19.42 -8.38 8.80
N ALA A 143 20.47 -8.03 9.55
CA ALA A 143 21.01 -6.68 9.58
C ALA A 143 21.44 -6.20 8.19
N SER A 144 22.14 -7.05 7.45
CA SER A 144 22.62 -6.74 6.09
C SER A 144 21.46 -6.51 5.12
N ARG A 145 20.43 -7.35 5.16
CA ARG A 145 19.24 -7.21 4.30
C ARG A 145 18.41 -5.97 4.64
N ILE A 146 18.27 -5.65 5.93
CA ILE A 146 17.56 -4.45 6.38
C ILE A 146 18.30 -3.20 5.89
N GLU A 147 19.61 -3.15 6.01
CA GLU A 147 20.39 -2.00 5.54
C GLU A 147 20.32 -1.85 4.02
N ALA A 148 20.45 -2.94 3.27
CA ALA A 148 20.28 -2.92 1.82
C ALA A 148 18.88 -2.40 1.42
N ALA A 149 17.81 -2.90 2.05
CA ALA A 149 16.45 -2.45 1.78
C ALA A 149 16.25 -0.96 2.14
N ARG A 150 16.81 -0.51 3.27
CA ARG A 150 16.79 0.89 3.69
C ARG A 150 17.46 1.80 2.67
N LEU A 151 18.62 1.41 2.15
CA LEU A 151 19.34 2.18 1.13
C LEU A 151 18.55 2.28 -0.19
N VAL A 152 17.92 1.19 -0.63
CA VAL A 152 17.06 1.19 -1.83
C VAL A 152 15.87 2.13 -1.65
N VAL A 153 15.16 2.04 -0.53
CA VAL A 153 14.02 2.92 -0.22
C VAL A 153 14.44 4.39 -0.18
N LEU A 154 15.55 4.71 0.49
CA LEU A 154 16.04 6.09 0.58
C LEU A 154 16.51 6.62 -0.77
N ARG A 155 17.09 5.78 -1.63
CA ARG A 155 17.46 6.15 -3.00
C ARG A 155 16.21 6.51 -3.81
N ALA A 156 15.18 5.67 -3.78
CA ALA A 156 13.94 5.91 -4.50
C ALA A 156 13.22 7.17 -3.99
N ALA A 157 13.15 7.36 -2.66
CA ALA A 157 12.57 8.57 -2.06
C ALA A 157 13.29 9.84 -2.50
N ARG A 158 14.64 9.84 -2.49
CA ARG A 158 15.43 11.00 -2.96
C ARG A 158 15.22 11.30 -4.44
N ALA A 159 15.07 10.28 -5.27
CA ALA A 159 14.78 10.46 -6.69
C ALA A 159 13.40 11.12 -6.90
N VAL A 160 12.38 10.70 -6.14
CA VAL A 160 11.06 11.37 -6.13
C VAL A 160 11.19 12.83 -5.71
N ASP A 161 11.88 13.10 -4.60
CA ASP A 161 12.05 14.47 -4.08
C ASP A 161 12.81 15.38 -5.07
N ALA A 162 13.70 14.81 -5.87
CA ALA A 162 14.44 15.51 -6.93
C ALA A 162 13.64 15.69 -8.22
N GLY A 163 12.42 15.14 -8.31
CA GLY A 163 11.59 15.20 -9.52
C GLY A 163 12.04 14.26 -10.64
N GLU A 164 12.85 13.24 -10.33
CA GLU A 164 13.27 12.23 -11.29
C GLU A 164 12.12 11.26 -11.61
N ASP A 165 12.17 10.64 -12.80
CA ASP A 165 11.27 9.54 -13.14
C ASP A 165 11.68 8.29 -12.35
N VAL A 166 10.85 7.92 -11.38
CA VAL A 166 11.07 6.76 -10.51
C VAL A 166 10.37 5.50 -10.97
N THR A 167 9.74 5.49 -12.15
CA THR A 167 9.01 4.30 -12.67
C THR A 167 9.92 3.08 -12.77
N ALA A 168 11.21 3.28 -13.07
CA ALA A 168 12.21 2.20 -13.13
C ALA A 168 12.86 1.88 -11.78
N LEU A 169 12.60 2.68 -10.74
CA LEU A 169 13.15 2.54 -9.39
C LEU A 169 12.12 1.98 -8.39
N ALA A 170 10.83 2.20 -8.63
CA ALA A 170 9.69 1.76 -7.81
C ALA A 170 9.21 0.35 -8.18
#